data_AF-A0A430UWX8-F1
#
_entry.id   AF-A0A430UWX8-F1
#
_cell.length_a   1.000
_cell.length_b   1.000
_cell.length_c   1.000
_cell.angle_alpha   90.00
_cell.angle_beta   90.00
_cell.angle_gamma   90.00
#
_symmetry.space_group_name_H-M   'P 1'
#
loop_
_entity.id
_entity.type
_entity.pdbx_description
1 polymer ?
#
loop_
_entity_poly.entity_id
_entity_poly.type
_entity_poly.pdbx_seq_one_letter_code
_entity_poly.pdbx_strand_id
1 'polypeptide(L)'
;MGKAIGLVVGLLFLLPALGQAVRLPDPQGPVVEAASKNISATSRIQGCVQDQEGKVVCAVQIQSTAQTNFQITVPHEAVRAISARGFSYPGYLSVEGAQVDDTKTVFALPAGARVAGKLVFPRVAREETVFAAIYLGTAEFRGIPIGQAQAPQAQAPAPGPQPAPSGAWDYRRFTVGPFTFELVSGPRFGCCPSLVFTYSVTASQDATLEMRFNSSRTIFRGGLQGTGGEYDVSGGRRDFLAGIPINVNVVLYPPGGAQQSDEVLYTEFEVFDGKEWQKVVFRNVPIQK
;
A
#
# COMPACT_ATOMS: atom_id res chain seq x y z
N MET A 1 -47.26 -58.60 50.26
CA MET A 1 -46.30 -58.04 51.24
C MET A 1 -45.03 -57.69 50.48
N GLY A 2 -44.84 -56.39 50.21
CA GLY A 2 -43.77 -55.85 49.37
C GLY A 2 -42.51 -55.52 50.18
N LYS A 3 -41.35 -55.74 49.56
CA LYS A 3 -40.01 -55.58 50.13
C LYS A 3 -39.56 -54.11 50.17
N ALA A 4 -39.14 -53.73 51.37
CA ALA A 4 -37.97 -52.97 51.83
C ALA A 4 -37.08 -52.13 50.88
N ILE A 5 -36.41 -51.19 51.57
CA ILE A 5 -35.18 -50.42 51.25
C ILE A 5 -35.48 -49.13 50.47
N GLY A 6 -35.07 -47.92 50.86
CA GLY A 6 -34.18 -47.47 51.93
C GLY A 6 -33.50 -46.17 51.46
N LEU A 7 -33.39 -45.19 52.37
CA LEU A 7 -32.48 -44.03 52.41
C LEU A 7 -32.25 -43.17 51.14
N VAL A 8 -32.33 -41.84 51.28
CA VAL A 8 -31.21 -40.90 51.00
C VAL A 8 -31.68 -39.44 51.19
N VAL A 9 -30.81 -38.71 51.87
CA VAL A 9 -30.77 -37.28 52.17
C VAL A 9 -30.92 -36.43 50.90
N GLY A 10 -31.93 -35.55 50.86
CA GLY A 10 -32.13 -34.58 49.78
C GLY A 10 -31.52 -33.22 50.11
N LEU A 11 -30.31 -32.98 49.62
CA LEU A 11 -29.59 -31.71 49.65
C LEU A 11 -30.37 -30.62 48.87
N LEU A 12 -30.68 -29.49 49.50
CA LEU A 12 -31.18 -28.29 48.83
C LEU A 12 -30.07 -27.71 47.93
N PHE A 13 -30.24 -27.83 46.61
CA PHE A 13 -29.41 -27.15 45.62
C PHE A 13 -29.88 -25.69 45.45
N LEU A 14 -29.08 -24.74 45.96
CA LEU A 14 -29.06 -23.37 45.50
C LEU A 14 -28.26 -23.32 44.19
N LEU A 15 -28.96 -23.27 43.06
CA LEU A 15 -28.36 -23.01 41.75
C LEU A 15 -28.06 -21.50 41.63
N PRO A 16 -26.80 -21.07 41.42
CA PRO A 16 -26.58 -19.75 40.85
C PRO A 16 -26.96 -19.84 39.38
N ALA A 17 -27.83 -18.93 38.94
CA ALA A 17 -28.11 -18.71 37.54
C ALA A 17 -26.79 -18.39 36.82
N LEU A 18 -26.26 -19.37 36.08
CA LEU A 18 -25.23 -19.13 35.09
C LEU A 18 -25.88 -18.23 34.04
N GLY A 19 -25.63 -16.92 34.16
CA GLY A 19 -25.78 -16.00 33.05
C GLY A 19 -24.91 -16.56 31.93
N GLN A 20 -25.53 -17.24 30.97
CA GLN A 20 -24.90 -17.52 29.71
C GLN A 20 -24.62 -16.17 29.10
N ALA A 21 -23.37 -15.70 29.24
CA ALA A 21 -22.86 -14.67 28.38
C ALA A 21 -22.97 -15.23 26.97
N VAL A 22 -24.08 -14.92 26.30
CA VAL A 22 -24.24 -15.10 24.87
C VAL A 22 -23.16 -14.20 24.29
N ARG A 23 -21.98 -14.79 24.03
CA ARG A 23 -20.97 -14.18 23.19
C ARG A 23 -21.64 -14.00 21.84
N LEU A 24 -22.13 -12.79 21.61
CA LEU A 24 -22.44 -12.30 20.29
C LEU A 24 -21.20 -12.59 19.41
N PRO A 25 -21.38 -13.14 18.19
CA PRO A 25 -20.28 -13.26 17.25
C PRO A 25 -19.58 -11.90 17.14
N ASP A 26 -18.25 -11.91 17.15
CA ASP A 26 -17.46 -10.68 16.96
C ASP A 26 -17.97 -9.92 15.72
N PRO A 27 -18.01 -8.57 15.76
CA PRO A 27 -18.63 -7.77 14.72
C PRO A 27 -18.08 -8.15 13.34
N GLN A 28 -18.98 -8.53 12.42
CA GLN A 28 -18.69 -8.87 11.03
C GLN A 28 -18.27 -7.62 10.25
N GLY A 29 -17.07 -7.13 10.52
CA GLY A 29 -16.36 -6.22 9.64
C GLY A 29 -15.68 -6.99 8.50
N PRO A 30 -15.20 -6.29 7.45
CA PRO A 30 -14.43 -6.93 6.40
C PRO A 30 -13.19 -7.61 6.98
N VAL A 31 -13.00 -8.89 6.68
CA VAL A 31 -11.81 -9.64 7.08
C VAL A 31 -10.76 -9.40 6.01
N VAL A 32 -9.93 -8.40 6.24
CA VAL A 32 -8.87 -7.98 5.32
C VAL A 32 -7.53 -8.67 5.61
N GLU A 33 -7.40 -9.32 6.76
CA GLU A 33 -6.18 -9.99 7.20
C GLU A 33 -6.50 -11.42 7.65
N ALA A 34 -5.76 -12.40 7.13
CA ALA A 34 -5.96 -13.81 7.40
C ALA A 34 -4.62 -14.53 7.54
N ALA A 35 -4.47 -15.28 8.64
CA ALA A 35 -3.33 -16.16 8.85
C ALA A 35 -3.54 -17.47 8.10
N SER A 36 -2.55 -17.88 7.31
CA SER A 36 -2.55 -19.19 6.66
C SER A 36 -1.57 -20.10 7.38
N LYS A 37 -2.10 -21.04 8.15
CA LYS A 37 -1.29 -22.03 8.89
C LYS A 37 -0.46 -22.92 7.97
N ASN A 38 -0.89 -23.11 6.72
CA ASN A 38 -0.24 -24.01 5.78
C ASN A 38 1.02 -23.41 5.13
N ILE A 39 1.13 -22.08 5.10
CA ILE A 39 2.30 -21.38 4.53
C ILE A 39 3.01 -20.51 5.56
N SER A 40 2.72 -20.69 6.86
CA SER A 40 3.31 -19.92 7.96
C SER A 40 3.45 -18.44 7.62
N ALA A 41 2.34 -17.84 7.17
CA ALA A 41 2.31 -16.45 6.74
C ALA A 41 0.96 -15.81 7.06
N THR A 42 1.00 -14.51 7.35
CA THR A 42 -0.19 -13.66 7.47
C THR A 42 -0.35 -12.88 6.19
N SER A 43 -1.51 -12.99 5.57
CA SER A 43 -1.83 -12.29 4.33
C SER A 43 -2.83 -11.18 4.60
N ARG A 44 -2.61 -10.00 4.02
CA ARG A 44 -3.51 -8.85 4.12
C ARG A 44 -3.88 -8.33 2.75
N ILE A 45 -5.17 -8.25 2.46
CA ILE A 45 -5.70 -7.57 1.27
C ILE A 45 -5.85 -6.08 1.58
N GLN A 46 -5.17 -5.25 0.80
CA GLN A 46 -5.18 -3.79 0.97
C GLN A 46 -6.37 -3.14 0.24
N GLY A 47 -6.85 -3.78 -0.84
CA GLY A 47 -8.00 -3.34 -1.62
C GLY A 47 -8.06 -4.07 -2.96
N CYS A 48 -9.25 -4.10 -3.58
CA CYS A 48 -9.46 -4.63 -4.93
C CYS A 48 -9.91 -3.52 -5.87
N VAL A 49 -9.42 -3.55 -7.11
CA VAL A 49 -9.85 -2.65 -8.18
C VAL A 49 -10.17 -3.42 -9.45
N GLN A 50 -11.22 -3.04 -10.15
CA GLN A 50 -11.46 -3.54 -11.51
C GLN A 50 -10.65 -2.71 -12.51
N ASP A 51 -9.74 -3.34 -13.24
CA ASP A 51 -8.92 -2.71 -14.27
C ASP A 51 -9.69 -2.44 -15.57
N GLN A 52 -9.03 -1.76 -16.52
CA GLN A 52 -9.64 -1.38 -17.80
C GLN A 52 -9.95 -2.57 -18.71
N GLU A 53 -9.29 -3.72 -18.48
CA GLU A 53 -9.54 -4.97 -19.19
C GLU A 53 -10.69 -5.77 -18.55
N GLY A 54 -11.28 -5.25 -17.47
CA GLY A 54 -12.38 -5.86 -16.74
C GLY A 54 -11.95 -6.92 -15.72
N LYS A 55 -10.64 -7.10 -15.49
CA LYS A 55 -10.10 -7.99 -14.48
C LYS A 55 -10.17 -7.30 -13.13
N VAL A 56 -10.40 -8.06 -12.06
CA VAL A 56 -10.29 -7.51 -10.71
C VAL A 56 -8.94 -7.89 -10.13
N VAL A 57 -8.20 -6.89 -9.67
CA VAL A 57 -6.87 -7.04 -9.09
C VAL A 57 -6.93 -6.59 -7.64
N CYS A 58 -6.58 -7.50 -6.72
CA CYS A 58 -6.50 -7.21 -5.29
C CYS A 58 -5.04 -7.17 -4.84
N ALA A 59 -4.62 -6.05 -4.26
CA ALA A 59 -3.30 -5.93 -3.66
C ALA A 59 -3.26 -6.79 -2.39
N VAL A 60 -2.36 -7.78 -2.36
CA VAL A 60 -2.15 -8.65 -1.20
C VAL A 60 -0.74 -8.50 -0.69
N GLN A 61 -0.59 -8.50 0.62
CA GLN A 61 0.70 -8.44 1.28
C GLN A 61 0.85 -9.66 2.16
N ILE A 62 1.92 -10.42 1.93
CA ILE A 62 2.16 -11.70 2.60
C ILE A 62 3.36 -11.50 3.51
N GLN A 63 3.13 -11.62 4.81
CA GLN A 63 4.15 -11.50 5.83
C GLN A 63 4.48 -12.89 6.38
N SER A 64 5.75 -13.27 6.28
CA SER A 64 6.27 -14.52 6.84
C SER A 64 6.15 -14.52 8.35
N THR A 65 5.59 -15.59 8.90
CA THR A 65 5.63 -15.91 10.34
C THR A 65 6.54 -17.10 10.63
N ALA A 66 7.26 -17.62 9.63
CA ALA A 66 8.18 -18.73 9.82
C ALA A 66 9.54 -18.28 10.34
N GLN A 67 10.23 -19.20 11.02
CA GLN A 67 11.57 -19.00 11.57
C GLN A 67 12.69 -19.29 10.56
N THR A 68 12.36 -19.93 9.44
CA THR A 68 13.31 -20.30 8.38
C THR A 68 12.81 -19.82 7.02
N ASN A 69 13.70 -19.75 6.03
CA ASN A 69 13.34 -19.40 4.66
C ASN A 69 12.66 -20.60 3.99
N PHE A 70 11.62 -20.35 3.21
CA PHE A 70 10.93 -21.41 2.47
C PHE A 70 10.37 -20.88 1.15
N GLN A 71 10.18 -21.80 0.21
CA GLN A 71 9.53 -21.52 -1.06
C GLN A 71 8.04 -21.83 -0.92
N ILE A 72 7.20 -20.87 -1.28
CA ILE A 72 5.75 -21.04 -1.28
C ILE A 72 5.31 -21.43 -2.67
N THR A 73 4.50 -22.47 -2.75
CA THR A 73 3.75 -22.82 -3.95
C THR A 73 2.27 -22.55 -3.69
N VAL A 74 1.67 -21.69 -4.51
CA VAL A 74 0.24 -21.39 -4.49
C VAL A 74 -0.38 -21.96 -5.76
N PRO A 75 -1.14 -23.06 -5.68
CA PRO A 75 -1.91 -23.55 -6.82
C PRO A 75 -2.97 -22.53 -7.22
N HIS A 76 -3.20 -22.32 -8.51
CA HIS A 76 -4.22 -21.37 -8.98
C HIS A 76 -5.65 -21.83 -8.60
N GLU A 77 -5.90 -23.14 -8.54
CA GLU A 77 -7.16 -23.71 -8.02
C GLU A 77 -7.46 -23.32 -6.56
N ALA A 78 -6.43 -22.96 -5.80
CA ALA A 78 -6.55 -22.52 -4.43
C ALA A 78 -6.91 -21.03 -4.32
N VAL A 79 -7.01 -20.30 -5.45
CA VAL A 79 -7.34 -18.89 -5.51
C VAL A 79 -8.70 -18.70 -6.17
N ARG A 80 -9.68 -18.23 -5.40
CA ARG A 80 -11.02 -17.93 -5.92
C ARG A 80 -11.69 -16.81 -5.15
N ALA A 81 -12.52 -16.04 -5.81
CA ALA A 81 -13.39 -15.05 -5.20
C ALA A 81 -14.86 -15.46 -5.33
N ILE A 82 -15.66 -15.16 -4.32
CA ILE A 82 -17.11 -15.38 -4.29
C ILE A 82 -17.77 -14.00 -4.24
N SER A 83 -18.63 -13.71 -5.21
CA SER A 83 -19.46 -12.49 -5.21
C SER A 83 -20.49 -12.48 -4.09
N ALA A 84 -21.06 -11.32 -3.81
CA ALA A 84 -22.28 -11.21 -2.98
C ALA A 84 -23.45 -12.04 -3.51
N ARG A 85 -23.47 -12.31 -4.83
CA ARG A 85 -24.50 -13.11 -5.50
C ARG A 85 -24.20 -14.63 -5.51
N GLY A 86 -23.06 -15.05 -4.96
CA GLY A 86 -22.67 -16.46 -4.84
C GLY A 86 -21.96 -17.05 -6.07
N PHE A 87 -21.65 -16.25 -7.10
CA PHE A 87 -20.82 -16.69 -8.21
C PHE A 87 -19.36 -16.85 -7.81
N SER A 88 -18.73 -17.92 -8.27
CA SER A 88 -17.31 -18.22 -8.05
C SER A 88 -16.46 -17.77 -9.23
N TYR A 89 -15.46 -16.95 -8.96
CA TYR A 89 -14.49 -16.46 -9.92
C TYR A 89 -13.11 -17.06 -9.63
N PRO A 90 -12.57 -17.94 -10.50
CA PRO A 90 -11.21 -18.43 -10.35
C PRO A 90 -10.23 -17.27 -10.56
N GLY A 91 -9.10 -17.31 -9.85
CA GLY A 91 -8.03 -16.34 -9.99
C GLY A 91 -6.67 -16.98 -9.82
N TYR A 92 -5.65 -16.14 -9.73
CA TYR A 92 -4.29 -16.59 -9.43
C TYR A 92 -3.56 -15.54 -8.60
N LEU A 93 -2.54 -15.99 -7.88
CA LEU A 93 -1.61 -15.10 -7.17
C LEU A 93 -0.46 -14.75 -8.12
N SER A 94 -0.07 -13.49 -8.18
CA SER A 94 1.14 -13.03 -8.84
C SER A 94 2.01 -12.31 -7.83
N VAL A 95 3.27 -12.73 -7.66
CA VAL A 95 4.23 -12.12 -6.72
C VAL A 95 5.46 -11.72 -7.53
N GLU A 96 6.07 -10.59 -7.19
CA GLU A 96 7.28 -10.11 -7.86
C GLU A 96 8.43 -11.11 -7.68
N GLY A 97 9.12 -11.46 -8.78
CA GLY A 97 10.17 -12.49 -8.77
C GLY A 97 9.65 -13.93 -8.64
N ALA A 98 8.34 -14.14 -8.67
CA ALA A 98 7.76 -15.48 -8.69
C ALA A 98 7.88 -16.14 -10.06
N GLN A 99 8.04 -17.46 -10.06
CA GLN A 99 7.79 -18.29 -11.23
C GLN A 99 6.29 -18.57 -11.29
N VAL A 100 5.63 -18.09 -12.33
CA VAL A 100 4.20 -18.31 -12.59
C VAL A 100 4.09 -19.21 -13.81
N ASP A 101 3.48 -20.37 -13.64
CA ASP A 101 3.05 -21.23 -14.75
C ASP A 101 1.51 -21.26 -14.81
N ASP A 102 0.93 -22.04 -15.73
CA ASP A 102 -0.51 -22.11 -15.96
C ASP A 102 -1.31 -22.71 -14.78
N THR A 103 -0.64 -23.30 -13.80
CA THR A 103 -1.26 -24.07 -12.72
C THR A 103 -0.93 -23.55 -11.33
N LYS A 104 0.18 -22.84 -11.16
CA LYS A 104 0.68 -22.41 -9.85
C LYS A 104 1.60 -21.20 -9.95
N THR A 105 1.75 -20.57 -8.78
CA THR A 105 2.71 -19.50 -8.56
C THR A 105 3.68 -19.92 -7.47
N VAL A 106 4.97 -19.84 -7.76
CA VAL A 106 6.03 -20.26 -6.86
C VAL A 106 6.95 -19.08 -6.56
N PHE A 107 7.10 -18.74 -5.28
CA PHE A 107 7.94 -17.62 -4.86
C PHE A 107 8.68 -17.93 -3.56
N ALA A 108 9.80 -17.26 -3.34
CA ALA A 108 10.53 -17.37 -2.08
C ALA A 108 9.90 -16.44 -1.03
N LEU A 109 9.66 -16.96 0.18
CA LEU A 109 9.29 -16.16 1.34
C LEU A 109 10.32 -16.36 2.46
N PRO A 110 11.32 -15.46 2.57
CA PRO A 110 12.29 -15.51 3.65
C PRO A 110 11.65 -15.33 5.04
N ALA A 111 12.32 -15.83 6.07
CA ALA A 111 11.87 -15.70 7.46
C ALA A 111 11.70 -14.22 7.84
N GLY A 112 10.56 -13.87 8.43
CA GLY A 112 10.24 -12.49 8.83
C GLY A 112 10.08 -11.49 7.68
N ALA A 113 10.26 -11.90 6.42
CA ALA A 113 10.13 -11.02 5.27
C ALA A 113 8.67 -10.73 4.95
N ARG A 114 8.47 -9.63 4.22
CA ARG A 114 7.16 -9.21 3.70
C ARG A 114 7.28 -9.09 2.20
N VAL A 115 6.40 -9.78 1.48
CA VAL A 115 6.33 -9.74 0.03
C VAL A 115 5.00 -9.14 -0.41
N ALA A 116 5.04 -8.32 -1.45
CA ALA A 116 3.86 -7.76 -2.08
C ALA A 116 3.46 -8.63 -3.27
N GLY A 117 2.16 -8.89 -3.41
CA GLY A 117 1.58 -9.65 -4.50
C GLY A 117 0.24 -9.08 -4.96
N LYS A 118 -0.30 -9.70 -5.99
CA LYS A 118 -1.60 -9.38 -6.60
C LYS A 118 -2.41 -10.66 -6.68
N LEU A 119 -3.67 -10.63 -6.23
CA LEU A 119 -4.66 -11.63 -6.63
C LEU A 119 -5.36 -11.11 -7.86
N VAL A 120 -5.32 -11.87 -8.96
CA VAL A 120 -5.90 -11.47 -10.24
C VAL A 120 -7.08 -12.38 -10.56
N PHE A 121 -8.25 -11.77 -10.77
CA PHE A 121 -9.49 -12.43 -11.14
C PHE A 121 -9.91 -11.96 -12.55
N PRO A 122 -9.60 -12.74 -13.61
CA PRO A 122 -9.66 -12.25 -14.98
C PRO A 122 -11.08 -12.17 -15.57
N ARG A 123 -12.08 -12.80 -14.95
CA ARG A 123 -13.43 -12.97 -15.52
C ARG A 123 -14.54 -12.55 -14.56
N VAL A 124 -14.37 -11.43 -13.88
CA VAL A 124 -15.35 -10.91 -12.92
C VAL A 124 -16.38 -10.06 -13.66
N ALA A 125 -17.66 -10.25 -13.34
CA ALA A 125 -18.72 -9.48 -13.97
C ALA A 125 -18.65 -8.00 -13.53
N ARG A 126 -18.94 -7.06 -14.43
CA ARG A 126 -18.75 -5.61 -14.20
C ARG A 126 -19.67 -5.05 -13.11
N GLU A 127 -20.80 -5.70 -12.89
CA GLU A 127 -21.76 -5.33 -11.86
C GLU A 127 -21.37 -5.78 -10.44
N GLU A 128 -20.27 -6.55 -10.29
CA GLU A 128 -19.74 -6.92 -8.98
C GLU A 128 -19.00 -5.74 -8.35
N THR A 129 -19.53 -5.23 -7.24
CA THR A 129 -18.94 -4.12 -6.48
C THR A 129 -18.29 -4.57 -5.17
N VAL A 130 -18.48 -5.84 -4.79
CA VAL A 130 -17.95 -6.42 -3.55
C VAL A 130 -17.77 -7.93 -3.71
N PHE A 131 -16.65 -8.45 -3.24
CA PHE A 131 -16.49 -9.87 -3.00
C PHE A 131 -16.97 -10.21 -1.59
N ALA A 132 -17.94 -11.11 -1.49
CA ALA A 132 -18.38 -11.67 -0.21
C ALA A 132 -17.24 -12.43 0.46
N ALA A 133 -16.48 -13.21 -0.32
CA ALA A 133 -15.28 -13.88 0.16
C ALA A 133 -14.18 -13.94 -0.91
N ILE A 134 -12.93 -13.91 -0.49
CA ILE A 134 -11.77 -14.25 -1.31
C ILE A 134 -10.99 -15.35 -0.59
N TYR A 135 -10.61 -16.38 -1.32
CA TYR A 135 -9.82 -17.50 -0.83
C TYR A 135 -8.42 -17.47 -1.43
N LEU A 136 -7.41 -17.61 -0.58
CA LEU A 136 -6.02 -17.86 -0.94
C LEU A 136 -5.55 -19.09 -0.15
N GLY A 137 -5.72 -20.27 -0.74
CA GLY A 137 -5.57 -21.53 -0.01
C GLY A 137 -6.61 -21.65 1.09
N THR A 138 -6.14 -21.75 2.34
CA THR A 138 -7.00 -21.80 3.53
C THR A 138 -7.28 -20.43 4.15
N ALA A 139 -6.65 -19.36 3.64
CA ALA A 139 -6.94 -18.01 4.08
C ALA A 139 -8.25 -17.54 3.43
N GLU A 140 -9.17 -17.07 4.26
CA GLU A 140 -10.45 -16.49 3.84
C GLU A 140 -10.49 -15.01 4.22
N PHE A 141 -10.73 -14.18 3.22
CA PHE A 141 -11.01 -12.76 3.35
C PHE A 141 -12.49 -12.53 3.09
N ARG A 142 -13.12 -11.57 3.77
CA ARG A 142 -14.56 -11.33 3.65
C ARG A 142 -14.89 -9.87 3.44
N GLY A 143 -15.93 -9.61 2.64
CA GLY A 143 -16.50 -8.27 2.45
C GLY A 143 -15.54 -7.27 1.82
N ILE A 144 -14.75 -7.70 0.82
CA ILE A 144 -13.75 -6.86 0.19
C ILE A 144 -14.39 -6.04 -0.93
N PRO A 145 -14.45 -4.70 -0.84
CA PRO A 145 -15.03 -3.88 -1.88
C PRO A 145 -14.15 -3.92 -3.15
N ILE A 146 -14.82 -3.94 -4.30
CA ILE A 146 -14.21 -3.78 -5.61
C ILE A 146 -14.39 -2.32 -5.98
N GLY A 147 -13.32 -1.55 -5.80
CA GLY A 147 -13.26 -0.22 -6.38
C GLY A 147 -13.27 -0.32 -7.90
N GLN A 148 -13.76 0.71 -8.56
CA GLN A 148 -13.38 0.89 -9.95
C GLN A 148 -11.93 1.41 -9.92
N ALA A 149 -11.02 0.79 -10.69
CA ALA A 149 -9.82 1.53 -11.05
C ALA A 149 -10.34 2.83 -11.64
N GLN A 150 -9.91 3.97 -11.10
CA GLN A 150 -10.30 5.24 -11.68
C GLN A 150 -10.01 5.11 -13.17
N ALA A 151 -11.07 5.14 -13.99
CA ALA A 151 -10.90 5.31 -15.42
C ALA A 151 -9.90 6.45 -15.56
N PRO A 152 -8.90 6.37 -16.45
CA PRO A 152 -8.16 7.56 -16.83
C PRO A 152 -9.25 8.55 -17.18
N GLN A 153 -9.49 9.53 -16.30
CA GLN A 153 -10.44 10.55 -16.62
C GLN A 153 -9.91 11.09 -17.92
N ALA A 154 -10.73 11.02 -18.97
CA ALA A 154 -10.39 11.58 -20.26
C ALA A 154 -9.97 13.02 -19.95
N GLN A 155 -8.65 13.22 -19.91
CA GLN A 155 -8.06 14.53 -19.90
C GLN A 155 -8.62 15.14 -21.17
N ALA A 156 -9.26 16.30 -21.04
CA ALA A 156 -9.48 17.18 -22.18
C ALA A 156 -8.21 17.14 -23.04
N PRO A 157 -8.35 17.04 -24.39
CA PRO A 157 -7.25 16.74 -25.29
C PRO A 157 -6.02 17.50 -24.82
N ALA A 158 -4.97 16.74 -24.49
CA ALA A 158 -3.76 17.28 -23.90
C ALA A 158 -3.41 18.57 -24.65
N PRO A 159 -3.27 19.71 -23.96
CA PRO A 159 -2.54 20.80 -24.56
C PRO A 159 -1.23 20.19 -25.04
N GLY A 160 -0.91 20.35 -26.32
CA GLY A 160 0.37 19.92 -26.88
C GLY A 160 1.51 20.38 -25.97
N PRO A 161 2.66 19.69 -26.01
CA PRO A 161 3.72 19.73 -24.99
C PRO A 161 3.84 21.12 -24.40
N GLN A 162 3.26 21.27 -23.21
CA GLN A 162 3.15 22.57 -22.58
C GLN A 162 4.56 22.88 -22.09
N PRO A 163 5.19 23.99 -22.55
CA PRO A 163 6.51 24.37 -22.08
C PRO A 163 6.49 24.37 -20.55
N ALA A 164 7.51 23.80 -19.93
CA ALA A 164 7.67 23.77 -18.48
C ALA A 164 7.21 25.12 -17.90
N PRO A 165 6.25 25.15 -16.97
CA PRO A 165 5.75 26.40 -16.43
C PRO A 165 6.94 27.17 -15.88
N SER A 166 7.18 28.37 -16.42
CA SER A 166 8.21 29.31 -15.97
C SER A 166 7.86 29.97 -14.63
N GLY A 167 7.03 29.31 -13.82
CA GLY A 167 6.63 29.70 -12.47
C GLY A 167 7.08 28.66 -11.45
N ALA A 168 7.38 29.11 -10.22
CA ALA A 168 7.74 28.20 -9.13
C ALA A 168 6.62 27.18 -8.90
N TRP A 169 7.00 25.92 -8.73
CA TRP A 169 6.09 24.83 -8.39
C TRP A 169 5.57 25.03 -6.96
N ASP A 170 4.33 24.61 -6.70
CA ASP A 170 3.81 24.55 -5.33
C ASP A 170 4.44 23.36 -4.60
N TYR A 171 5.29 23.65 -3.62
CA TYR A 171 5.99 22.65 -2.82
C TYR A 171 5.02 21.78 -1.98
N ARG A 172 3.76 22.20 -1.79
CA ARG A 172 2.76 21.42 -1.06
C ARG A 172 2.12 20.36 -1.93
N ARG A 173 1.97 20.63 -3.22
CA ARG A 173 1.40 19.69 -4.17
C ARG A 173 1.85 20.01 -5.59
N PHE A 174 2.42 19.01 -6.27
CA PHE A 174 2.84 19.15 -7.67
C PHE A 174 2.78 17.82 -8.41
N THR A 175 2.74 17.87 -9.75
CA THR A 175 2.65 16.69 -10.60
C THR A 175 3.73 16.71 -11.68
N VAL A 176 4.53 15.65 -11.78
CA VAL A 176 5.55 15.48 -12.81
C VAL A 176 5.29 14.17 -13.54
N GLY A 177 4.97 14.26 -14.84
CA GLY A 177 4.59 13.09 -15.64
C GLY A 177 3.44 12.32 -14.97
N PRO A 178 3.60 11.02 -14.68
CA PRO A 178 2.57 10.24 -14.03
C PRO A 178 2.50 10.48 -12.51
N PHE A 179 3.49 11.12 -11.88
CA PHE A 179 3.60 11.21 -10.42
C PHE A 179 2.98 12.49 -9.88
N THR A 180 2.06 12.36 -8.93
CA THR A 180 1.55 13.46 -8.11
C THR A 180 2.13 13.36 -6.71
N PHE A 181 2.76 14.43 -6.25
CA PHE A 181 3.37 14.59 -4.94
C PHE A 181 2.46 15.45 -4.07
N GLU A 182 2.07 14.97 -2.90
CA GLU A 182 1.32 15.73 -1.89
C GLU A 182 2.09 15.75 -0.58
N LEU A 183 2.38 16.93 -0.05
CA LEU A 183 3.20 17.08 1.15
C LEU A 183 2.48 16.55 2.38
N VAL A 184 3.06 15.55 3.03
CA VAL A 184 2.58 14.96 4.28
C VAL A 184 3.20 15.65 5.47
N SER A 185 4.51 15.93 5.42
CA SER A 185 5.22 16.63 6.50
C SER A 185 6.50 17.32 6.03
N GLY A 186 6.96 18.32 6.77
CA GLY A 186 8.14 19.12 6.44
C GLY A 186 7.81 20.36 5.57
N PRO A 187 8.84 21.01 4.99
CA PRO A 187 10.25 20.67 5.14
C PRO A 187 10.75 20.97 6.56
N ARG A 188 11.52 20.04 7.13
CA ARG A 188 12.12 20.18 8.46
C ARG A 188 13.53 19.60 8.48
N PHE A 189 14.35 20.05 9.42
CA PHE A 189 15.67 19.46 9.61
C PHE A 189 15.56 18.11 10.35
N GLY A 190 16.10 17.05 9.74
CA GLY A 190 16.27 15.73 10.36
C GLY A 190 17.59 15.60 11.12
N CYS A 191 17.94 14.37 11.55
CA CYS A 191 19.29 14.12 12.06
C CYS A 191 20.32 14.26 10.92
N CYS A 192 21.56 14.65 11.25
CA CYS A 192 22.67 14.82 10.29
C CYS A 192 22.34 15.85 9.17
N PRO A 193 22.58 17.15 9.45
CA PRO A 193 21.83 18.32 8.95
C PRO A 193 21.20 18.13 7.56
N SER A 194 20.07 17.44 7.48
CA SER A 194 19.37 17.15 6.22
C SER A 194 18.02 17.82 6.24
N LEU A 195 17.65 18.51 5.15
CA LEU A 195 16.32 19.09 5.01
C LEU A 195 15.41 18.09 4.32
N VAL A 196 14.36 17.65 5.02
CA VAL A 196 13.51 16.55 4.56
C VAL A 196 12.11 17.04 4.26
N PHE A 197 11.64 16.76 3.05
CA PHE A 197 10.23 16.82 2.66
C PHE A 197 9.70 15.39 2.60
N THR A 198 8.58 15.11 3.26
CA THR A 198 7.89 13.82 3.12
C THR A 198 6.64 14.02 2.31
N TYR A 199 6.58 13.41 1.12
CA TYR A 199 5.45 13.42 0.23
C TYR A 199 4.70 12.09 0.26
N SER A 200 3.39 12.12 0.11
CA SER A 200 2.61 11.00 -0.40
C SER A 200 2.61 11.11 -1.92
N VAL A 201 3.17 10.12 -2.59
CA VAL A 201 3.32 10.15 -4.04
C VAL A 201 2.41 9.10 -4.66
N THR A 202 1.59 9.51 -5.62
CA THR A 202 0.68 8.61 -6.35
C THR A 202 1.00 8.70 -7.84
N ALA A 203 1.15 7.55 -8.50
CA ALA A 203 1.31 7.52 -9.95
C ALA A 203 -0.06 7.35 -10.64
N SER A 204 -0.30 7.98 -11.79
CA SER A 204 -1.53 7.80 -12.59
C SER A 204 -1.52 6.53 -13.45
N GLN A 205 -0.35 5.95 -13.64
CA GLN A 205 -0.10 4.70 -14.35
C GLN A 205 1.09 3.99 -13.68
N ASP A 206 1.31 2.72 -13.99
CA ASP A 206 2.49 2.02 -13.51
C ASP A 206 3.75 2.71 -14.07
N ALA A 207 4.64 3.15 -13.18
CA ALA A 207 5.81 3.94 -13.54
C ALA A 207 6.90 3.86 -12.46
N THR A 208 8.16 3.91 -12.88
CA THR A 208 9.30 3.98 -11.98
C THR A 208 9.63 5.44 -11.68
N LEU A 209 9.57 5.82 -10.40
CA LEU A 209 9.96 7.15 -9.95
C LEU A 209 11.48 7.25 -9.99
N GLU A 210 11.97 8.19 -10.79
CA GLU A 210 13.38 8.55 -10.82
C GLU A 210 13.55 10.04 -10.51
N MET A 211 14.41 10.33 -9.54
CA MET A 211 14.80 11.69 -9.19
C MET A 211 16.32 11.80 -9.21
N ARG A 212 16.83 12.95 -9.63
CA ARG A 212 18.26 13.25 -9.58
C ARG A 212 18.53 14.63 -9.00
N PHE A 213 19.67 14.73 -8.33
CA PHE A 213 20.10 15.93 -7.60
C PHE A 213 21.45 16.43 -8.10
N ASN A 214 21.94 15.91 -9.22
CA ASN A 214 23.26 16.23 -9.78
C ASN A 214 23.38 17.72 -10.14
N SER A 215 22.26 18.36 -10.48
CA SER A 215 22.14 19.78 -10.80
C SER A 215 21.42 20.58 -9.71
N SER A 216 21.18 19.97 -8.53
CA SER A 216 20.37 20.61 -7.50
C SER A 216 21.10 21.75 -6.84
N ARG A 217 20.35 22.81 -6.55
CA ARG A 217 20.81 23.99 -5.82
C ARG A 217 19.75 24.39 -4.82
N THR A 218 20.13 24.54 -3.57
CA THR A 218 19.25 25.01 -2.49
C THR A 218 19.86 26.25 -1.85
N ILE A 219 19.09 27.34 -1.76
CA ILE A 219 19.48 28.62 -1.20
C ILE A 219 18.58 28.90 0.01
N PHE A 220 19.20 29.14 1.15
CA PHE A 220 18.53 29.46 2.40
C PHE A 220 18.48 30.97 2.64
N ARG A 221 17.55 31.42 3.48
CA ARG A 221 17.55 32.80 3.96
C ARG A 221 18.89 33.10 4.64
N GLY A 222 19.50 34.24 4.28
CA GLY A 222 20.88 34.59 4.65
C GLY A 222 21.92 34.25 3.58
N GLY A 223 21.52 33.66 2.45
CA GLY A 223 22.38 33.46 1.28
C GLY A 223 23.25 32.19 1.32
N LEU A 224 23.09 31.35 2.34
CA LEU A 224 23.75 30.04 2.43
C LEU A 224 23.24 29.12 1.32
N GLN A 225 24.15 28.37 0.70
CA GLN A 225 23.83 27.51 -0.45
C GLN A 225 24.36 26.10 -0.26
N GLY A 226 23.55 25.12 -0.63
CA GLY A 226 23.88 23.70 -0.67
C GLY A 226 23.56 23.11 -2.03
N THR A 227 24.22 22.01 -2.35
CA THR A 227 24.04 21.25 -3.60
C THR A 227 23.93 19.77 -3.27
N GLY A 228 23.25 19.02 -4.11
CA GLY A 228 23.01 17.60 -3.91
C GLY A 228 21.79 17.31 -3.04
N GLY A 229 21.55 16.02 -2.87
CA GLY A 229 20.39 15.47 -2.19
C GLY A 229 20.18 14.03 -2.64
N GLU A 230 19.17 13.42 -2.06
CA GLU A 230 18.72 12.09 -2.38
C GLU A 230 17.22 11.98 -2.15
N TYR A 231 16.69 10.81 -2.48
CA TYR A 231 15.33 10.48 -2.12
C TYR A 231 15.27 9.03 -1.66
N ASP A 232 14.40 8.79 -0.68
CA ASP A 232 14.09 7.48 -0.16
C ASP A 232 12.60 7.23 -0.33
N VAL A 233 12.25 6.12 -0.96
CA VAL A 233 10.86 5.69 -1.07
C VAL A 233 10.60 4.69 0.04
N SER A 234 9.52 4.88 0.79
CA SER A 234 9.16 3.99 1.89
C SER A 234 9.05 2.54 1.39
N GLY A 235 9.87 1.66 1.95
CA GLY A 235 9.99 0.26 1.50
C GLY A 235 11.02 0.03 0.39
N GLY A 236 11.82 1.04 0.02
CA GLY A 236 12.96 0.95 -0.91
C GLY A 236 12.59 0.80 -2.38
N ARG A 237 11.30 0.73 -2.73
CA ARG A 237 10.82 0.51 -4.10
C ARG A 237 10.62 1.81 -4.85
N ARG A 238 11.16 1.89 -6.07
CA ARG A 238 10.93 3.03 -6.98
C ARG A 238 9.80 2.80 -7.97
N ASP A 239 9.27 1.59 -8.07
CA ASP A 239 8.16 1.25 -8.96
C ASP A 239 6.81 1.51 -8.31
N PHE A 240 6.12 2.54 -8.81
CA PHE A 240 4.79 2.93 -8.40
C PHE A 240 3.75 2.20 -9.25
N LEU A 241 2.76 1.64 -8.57
CA LEU A 241 1.54 1.15 -9.22
C LEU A 241 0.52 2.28 -9.26
N ALA A 242 -0.23 2.33 -10.36
CA ALA A 242 -1.24 3.36 -10.57
C ALA A 242 -2.20 3.48 -9.38
N GLY A 243 -2.44 4.71 -8.89
CA GLY A 243 -3.42 5.04 -7.86
C GLY A 243 -3.02 4.70 -6.42
N ILE A 244 -1.86 4.08 -6.18
CA ILE A 244 -1.41 3.74 -4.82
C ILE A 244 -0.47 4.82 -4.27
N PRO A 245 -0.84 5.53 -3.19
CA PRO A 245 0.06 6.48 -2.55
C PRO A 245 1.19 5.77 -1.79
N ILE A 246 2.43 6.19 -2.03
CA ILE A 246 3.63 5.73 -1.31
C ILE A 246 4.36 6.94 -0.74
N ASN A 247 4.83 6.83 0.50
CA ASN A 247 5.60 7.90 1.11
C ASN A 247 7.00 7.98 0.48
N VAL A 248 7.39 9.18 0.06
CA VAL A 248 8.71 9.51 -0.49
C VAL A 248 9.32 10.64 0.31
N ASN A 249 10.50 10.39 0.87
CA ASN A 249 11.32 11.41 1.50
C ASN A 249 12.24 12.02 0.45
N VAL A 250 12.10 13.31 0.18
CA VAL A 250 13.05 14.09 -0.61
C VAL A 250 13.98 14.78 0.38
N VAL A 251 15.26 14.45 0.30
CA VAL A 251 16.29 14.86 1.25
C VAL A 251 17.27 15.78 0.53
N LEU A 252 17.39 17.01 1.00
CA LEU A 252 18.37 17.97 0.48
C LEU A 252 19.54 18.08 1.45
N TYR A 253 20.73 18.30 0.91
CA TYR A 253 21.97 18.44 1.68
C TYR A 253 22.35 19.93 1.84
N PRO A 254 21.88 20.58 2.91
CA PRO A 254 22.21 21.97 3.19
C PRO A 254 23.66 22.14 3.68
N PRO A 255 24.25 23.33 3.55
CA PRO A 255 25.55 23.65 4.14
C PRO A 255 25.45 23.77 5.66
N GLY A 256 26.59 23.71 6.35
CA GLY A 256 26.67 23.99 7.78
C GLY A 256 26.05 25.36 8.14
N GLY A 257 25.30 25.43 9.23
CA GLY A 257 24.62 26.64 9.70
C GLY A 257 23.22 26.87 9.11
N ALA A 258 22.81 26.14 8.06
CA ALA A 258 21.48 26.30 7.46
C ALA A 258 20.32 25.98 8.42
N GLN A 259 20.54 25.18 9.46
CA GLN A 259 19.55 24.87 10.51
C GLN A 259 19.02 26.10 11.25
N GLN A 260 19.77 27.21 11.22
CA GLN A 260 19.35 28.48 11.81
C GLN A 260 18.37 29.25 10.92
N SER A 261 18.28 28.88 9.63
CA SER A 261 17.35 29.47 8.68
C SER A 261 15.92 29.01 8.94
N ASP A 262 14.97 29.90 8.71
CA ASP A 262 13.53 29.65 8.81
C ASP A 262 12.88 29.43 7.43
N GLU A 263 13.64 29.55 6.34
CA GLU A 263 13.11 29.53 4.98
C GLU A 263 14.14 29.07 3.96
N VAL A 264 13.68 28.26 3.00
CA VAL A 264 14.36 27.99 1.73
C VAL A 264 13.89 29.03 0.70
N LEU A 265 14.78 29.91 0.27
CA LEU A 265 14.47 30.92 -0.76
C LEU A 265 14.30 30.29 -2.15
N TYR A 266 15.10 29.26 -2.43
CA TYR A 266 15.11 28.57 -3.71
C TYR A 266 15.58 27.14 -3.52
N THR A 267 14.91 26.18 -4.14
CA THR A 267 15.49 24.85 -4.36
C THR A 267 15.10 24.31 -5.72
N GLU A 268 16.02 23.58 -6.35
CA GLU A 268 15.75 22.87 -7.60
C GLU A 268 16.27 21.44 -7.55
N PHE A 269 15.56 20.52 -8.19
CA PHE A 269 15.96 19.14 -8.44
C PHE A 269 15.21 18.64 -9.68
N GLU A 270 15.51 17.44 -10.15
CA GLU A 270 14.90 16.90 -11.37
C GLU A 270 14.18 15.59 -11.10
N VAL A 271 13.02 15.42 -11.74
CA VAL A 271 12.20 14.21 -11.69
C VAL A 271 11.93 13.76 -13.13
N PHE A 272 12.10 12.47 -13.40
CA PHE A 272 11.84 11.91 -14.72
C PHE A 272 10.33 11.73 -14.92
N ASP A 273 9.79 12.28 -16.00
CA ASP A 273 8.35 12.25 -16.30
C ASP A 273 7.91 11.03 -17.14
N GLY A 274 8.86 10.13 -17.46
CA GLY A 274 8.67 9.01 -18.37
C GLY A 274 9.22 9.26 -19.79
N LYS A 275 9.63 10.49 -20.10
CA LYS A 275 10.23 10.87 -21.39
C LYS A 275 11.50 11.70 -21.21
N GLU A 276 11.45 12.69 -20.34
CA GLU A 276 12.53 13.64 -20.10
C GLU A 276 12.63 14.03 -18.61
N TRP A 277 13.75 14.66 -18.26
CA TRP A 277 14.00 15.13 -16.90
C TRP A 277 13.36 16.51 -16.72
N GLN A 278 12.39 16.59 -15.83
CA GLN A 278 11.69 17.83 -15.52
C GLN A 278 12.35 18.49 -14.31
N LYS A 279 12.75 19.76 -14.48
CA LYS A 279 13.28 20.57 -13.39
C LYS A 279 12.15 21.08 -12.52
N VAL A 280 12.10 20.56 -11.29
CA VAL A 280 11.21 21.02 -10.22
C VAL A 280 11.89 22.14 -9.46
N VAL A 281 11.18 23.25 -9.24
CA VAL A 281 11.71 24.45 -8.58
C VAL A 281 10.73 24.94 -7.52
N PHE A 282 11.17 25.03 -6.27
CA PHE A 282 10.41 25.66 -5.19
C PHE A 282 11.04 26.99 -4.80
N ARG A 283 10.21 27.94 -4.34
CA ARG A 283 10.64 29.24 -3.85
C ARG A 283 9.91 29.60 -2.57
N ASN A 284 10.58 30.34 -1.69
CA ASN A 284 10.02 30.88 -0.45
C ASN A 284 9.29 29.82 0.40
N VAL A 285 9.97 28.70 0.65
CA VAL A 285 9.40 27.57 1.40
C VAL A 285 9.74 27.72 2.88
N PRO A 286 8.74 27.88 3.77
CA PRO A 286 8.98 27.98 5.20
C PRO A 286 9.45 26.63 5.76
N ILE A 287 10.43 26.67 6.65
CA ILE A 287 10.97 25.49 7.34
C ILE A 287 10.21 25.29 8.65
N GLN A 288 9.66 24.09 8.83
CA GLN A 288 9.03 23.66 10.07
C GLN A 288 10.12 23.37 11.10
N LYS A 289 10.02 24.00 12.28
CA LYS A 289 10.92 23.81 13.42
C LYS A 289 10.36 22.77 14.40
#